data_AF-A0AAW0CCT5-F1
#
_entry.id   AF-A0AAW0CCT5-F1
#
_cell.length_a   1.000
_cell.length_b   1.000
_cell.length_c   1.000
_cell.angle_alpha   90.00
_cell.angle_beta   90.00
_cell.angle_gamma   90.00
#
_symmetry.space_group_name_H-M   'P 1'
#
loop_
_entity.id
_entity.type
_entity.pdbx_description
1 polymer ?
#
loop_
_entity_poly.entity_id
_entity_poly.type
_entity_poly.pdbx_seq_one_letter_code
_entity_poly.pdbx_strand_id
1 'polypeptide(L)' 'AATESGYDSRRVRAAMNDALKTRANYDAHPWQLDVAVALLLRIDCLVVAGTGSGKTTPFLLPLLLLGVTKS' A
#
# COMPACT_ATOMS: atom_id res chain seq x y z
N ALA A 1 -15.83 0.89 18.26
CA ALA A 1 -14.38 0.84 18.00
C ALA A 1 -14.12 -0.43 17.20
N ALA A 2 -13.38 -0.37 16.09
CA ALA A 2 -13.26 -1.48 15.15
C ALA A 2 -12.62 -2.72 15.79
N THR A 3 -13.46 -3.62 16.27
CA THR A 3 -13.11 -4.98 16.65
C THR A 3 -13.99 -5.89 15.82
N GLU A 4 -13.58 -6.17 14.57
CA GLU A 4 -13.97 -7.40 13.86
C GLU A 4 -13.21 -7.55 12.52
N SER A 5 -12.72 -8.78 12.30
CA SER A 5 -11.91 -9.30 11.18
C SER A 5 -10.38 -9.12 11.27
N GLY A 6 -9.65 -10.19 10.93
CA GLY A 6 -8.19 -10.37 11.07
C GLY A 6 -7.31 -9.48 10.19
N TYR A 7 -7.68 -8.21 9.99
CA TYR A 7 -6.87 -7.21 9.32
C TYR A 7 -5.71 -6.77 10.23
N ASP A 8 -4.48 -7.11 9.85
CA ASP A 8 -3.27 -6.60 10.48
C ASP A 8 -2.59 -5.59 9.53
N SER A 9 -2.71 -4.30 9.87
CA SER A 9 -2.14 -3.21 9.09
C SER A 9 -0.63 -3.34 8.91
N ARG A 10 0.11 -3.85 9.90
CA ARG A 10 1.56 -4.04 9.81
C ARG A 10 1.90 -5.10 8.79
N ARG A 11 1.18 -6.22 8.83
CA ARG A 11 1.36 -7.33 7.88
C ARG A 11 1.04 -6.89 6.44
N VAL A 12 -0.07 -6.17 6.25
CA VAL A 12 -0.47 -5.69 4.92
C VAL A 12 0.54 -4.68 4.36
N ARG A 13 1.03 -3.75 5.18
CA ARG A 13 2.07 -2.80 4.79
C ARG A 13 3.38 -3.49 4.40
N ALA A 14 3.82 -4.47 5.19
CA ALA A 14 5.01 -5.25 4.89
C ALA A 14 4.86 -5.99 3.55
N ALA A 15 3.74 -6.69 3.34
CA ALA A 15 3.47 -7.40 2.10
C ALA A 15 3.46 -6.48 0.87
N MET A 16 2.87 -5.28 0.98
CA MET A 16 2.88 -4.28 -0.09
C MET A 16 4.29 -3.80 -0.41
N ASN A 17 5.09 -3.52 0.63
CA ASN A 17 6.47 -3.07 0.46
C ASN A 17 7.35 -4.17 -0.16
N ASP A 18 7.24 -5.41 0.32
CA ASP A 18 8.00 -6.55 -0.22
C ASP A 18 7.63 -6.82 -1.69
N ALA A 19 6.33 -6.74 -2.01
CA ALA A 19 5.83 -6.90 -3.37
C ALA A 19 6.33 -5.79 -4.32
N LEU A 20 6.46 -4.56 -3.83
CA LEU A 20 7.04 -3.43 -4.57
C LEU A 20 8.54 -3.62 -4.76
N LYS A 21 9.26 -3.93 -3.68
CA LYS A 21 10.71 -4.16 -3.69
C LYS A 21 11.09 -5.25 -4.67
N THR A 22 10.33 -6.34 -4.71
CA THR A 22 10.52 -7.45 -5.65
C THR A 22 10.36 -7.03 -7.11
N ARG A 23 9.41 -6.14 -7.42
CA ARG A 23 9.05 -5.78 -8.80
C ARG A 23 9.77 -4.55 -9.34
N ALA A 24 10.12 -3.62 -8.47
CA ALA A 24 10.62 -2.31 -8.83
C ALA A 24 11.95 -1.92 -8.14
N ASN A 25 12.46 -2.78 -7.25
CA ASN A 25 13.76 -2.62 -6.59
C ASN A 25 13.89 -1.32 -5.75
N TYR A 26 12.80 -0.86 -5.14
CA TYR A 26 12.82 0.22 -4.15
C TYR A 26 11.73 0.02 -3.08
N ASP A 27 11.90 0.66 -1.92
CA ASP A 27 10.96 0.62 -0.81
C ASP A 27 9.96 1.79 -0.89
N ALA A 28 8.71 1.53 -0.50
CA ALA A 28 7.69 2.56 -0.42
C ALA A 28 7.98 3.52 0.74
N HIS A 29 7.68 4.81 0.53
CA HIS A 29 7.68 5.76 1.63
C HIS A 29 6.53 5.47 2.61
N PRO A 30 6.69 5.81 3.91
CA PRO A 30 5.63 5.59 4.91
C PRO A 30 4.27 6.17 4.51
N TRP A 31 4.24 7.41 3.98
CA TRP A 31 3.00 8.04 3.53
C TRP A 31 2.36 7.33 2.34
N GLN A 32 3.14 6.67 1.48
CA GLN A 32 2.60 5.92 0.35
C GLN A 32 1.87 4.66 0.84
N LEU A 33 2.40 4.01 1.88
CA LEU A 33 1.77 2.88 2.55
C LEU A 33 0.50 3.31 3.28
N ASP A 34 0.48 4.49 3.92
CA ASP A 34 -0.72 5.05 4.56
C ASP A 34 -1.86 5.23 3.55
N VAL A 35 -1.56 5.85 2.40
CA VAL A 35 -2.52 6.07 1.33
C VAL A 35 -2.97 4.75 0.71
N ALA A 36 -2.05 3.81 0.46
CA ALA A 36 -2.41 2.50 -0.07
C ALA A 36 -3.35 1.72 0.86
N VAL A 37 -3.13 1.81 2.18
CA VAL A 37 -4.05 1.23 3.17
C VAL A 37 -5.42 1.91 3.11
N ALA A 38 -5.47 3.25 3.02
CA ALA A 38 -6.74 3.97 2.88
C ALA A 38 -7.51 3.52 1.63
N LEU A 39 -6.83 3.39 0.49
CA LEU A 39 -7.41 2.88 -0.76
C LEU A 39 -7.93 1.44 -0.61
N LEU A 40 -7.16 0.55 0.03
CA LEU A 40 -7.56 -0.84 0.26
C LEU A 40 -8.80 -0.94 1.17
N LEU A 41 -8.88 -0.09 2.20
CA LEU A 41 -10.00 -0.02 3.13
C LEU A 41 -11.18 0.82 2.59
N ARG A 42 -11.09 1.33 1.35
CA ARG A 42 -12.09 2.20 0.71
C ARG A 42 -12.40 3.46 1.51
N ILE A 43 -11.38 4.03 2.13
CA ILE A 43 -11.44 5.31 2.84
C ILE A 43 -10.97 6.40 1.88
N ASP A 44 -11.77 7.46 1.73
CA ASP A 44 -11.39 8.63 0.95
C ASP A 44 -10.23 9.38 1.62
N CYS A 45 -9.24 9.80 0.83
CA CYS A 45 -8.09 10.55 1.33
C CYS A 45 -7.64 11.64 0.36
N LEU A 46 -7.11 12.74 0.89
CA LEU A 46 -6.46 13.82 0.15
C LEU A 46 -4.95 13.76 0.37
N VAL A 47 -4.17 13.74 -0.72
CA VAL A 47 -2.70 13.73 -0.66
C VAL A 47 -2.15 14.98 -1.31
N VAL A 48 -1.37 15.75 -0.54
CA VAL A 48 -0.63 16.91 -1.05
C VAL A 48 0.83 16.51 -1.21
N ALA A 49 1.30 16.36 -2.46
CA ALA A 49 2.68 16.00 -2.73
C ALA A 49 3.20 16.60 -4.06
N GLY A 50 4.45 17.06 -4.05
CA GLY A 50 5.11 17.69 -5.20
C GLY A 50 5.35 16.75 -6.38
N THR A 51 5.74 17.30 -7.52
CA THR A 51 6.12 16.52 -8.71
C THR A 51 7.31 15.60 -8.39
N GLY A 52 7.31 14.39 -8.94
CA GLY A 52 8.39 13.41 -8.70
C GLY A 52 8.36 12.71 -7.35
N SER A 53 7.43 13.04 -6.44
CA SER A 53 7.36 12.41 -5.11
C SER A 53 6.92 10.94 -5.11
N GLY A 54 6.53 10.38 -6.27
CA GLY A 54 6.03 9.01 -6.34
C GLY A 54 4.54 8.87 -5.97
N LYS A 55 3.69 9.83 -6.38
CA LYS A 55 2.22 9.75 -6.21
C LYS A 55 1.56 8.55 -6.88
N THR A 56 2.23 7.92 -7.84
CA THR A 56 1.74 6.72 -8.53
C THR A 56 1.84 5.47 -7.65
N THR A 57 2.89 5.36 -6.83
CA THR A 57 3.17 4.17 -6.00
C THR A 57 1.99 3.76 -5.10
N PRO A 58 1.32 4.66 -4.36
CA PRO A 58 0.16 4.30 -3.54
C PRO A 58 -0.97 3.59 -4.28
N PHE A 59 -1.23 3.92 -5.55
CA PHE A 59 -2.27 3.27 -6.36
C PHE A 59 -1.85 1.87 -6.83
N LEU A 60 -0.54 1.64 -7.00
CA LEU A 60 -0.01 0.36 -7.42
C LEU A 60 0.02 -0.65 -6.27
N LEU A 61 0.37 -0.22 -5.06
CA LEU A 61 0.62 -1.10 -3.91
C LEU A 61 -0.53 -2.10 -3.62
N PRO A 62 -1.83 -1.70 -3.58
CA PRO A 62 -2.92 -2.65 -3.36
C PRO A 62 -3.05 -3.67 -4.51
N LEU A 63 -2.78 -3.26 -5.75
CA LEU A 63 -2.85 -4.13 -6.93
C LEU A 63 -1.75 -5.19 -6.93
N LEU A 64 -0.59 -4.86 -6.36
CA LEU A 64 0.52 -5.81 -6.23
C LEU A 64 0.19 -6.99 -5.31
N LEU A 65 -0.75 -6.82 -4.36
CA LEU A 65 -1.21 -7.91 -3.49
C LEU A 65 -2.15 -8.88 -4.22
N LEU A 66 -2.93 -8.39 -5.19
CA LEU A 66 -3.83 -9.24 -5.99
C LEU A 66 -3.04 -10.24 -6.86
N GLY A 67 -1.82 -9.89 -7.26
CA GLY A 67 -0.92 -10.75 -8.01
C GLY A 67 -0.10 -11.73 -7.16
N VAL A 68 -0.29 -11.77 -5.83
CA VAL A 68 0.45 -12.65 -4.89
C VAL A 68 -0.35 -13.93 -4.56
N THR A 69 -1.49 -14.17 -5.21
CA THR A 69 -2.20 -15.44 -5.11
C THR A 69 -1.67 -16.48 -6.11
N LYS A 70 -0.56 -17.13 -5.75
CA LYS A 70 -0.13 -18.52 -6.05
C LYS A 70 1.39 -18.59 -6.19
N SER A 71 2.03 -19.19 -5.18
CA SER A 71 3.06 -20.21 -5.37
C SER A 71 3.10 -21.12 -4.16
#